data_AF-A0AAV5JZY3-F1
#
_entry.id   AF-A0AAV5JZY3-F1
#
_cell.length_a   1.000
_cell.length_b   1.000
_cell.length_c   1.000
_cell.angle_alpha   90.00
_cell.angle_beta   90.00
_cell.angle_gamma   90.00
#
_symmetry.space_group_name_H-M   'P 1'
#
loop_
_entity.id
_entity.type
_entity.pdbx_description
1 polymer ?
#
loop_
_entity_poly.entity_id
_entity_poly.type
_entity_poly.pdbx_seq_one_letter_code
_entity_poly.pdbx_strand_id
1 'polypeptide(L)'
;MAGTQSDETNTLFSPYKMGKFSLSHRVVLAPMTRCRALNGIPRPALAEYYSQRSTPGGFLISEGTMISETAAGFPHVPGIYTEEQVEAWKKVVDAVHAKGSIIFCQLWHVGRASHQVYQPDGGAPISSTSKPISRRWRILMPDGTYGIYPEPQALKTSEIPELAEQYRRAALNAIRAGQIKH
;
A
#
# COMPACT_ATOMS: atom_id res chain seq x y z
N MET A 1 -37.94 24.64 30.54
CA MET A 1 -37.58 24.62 29.11
C MET A 1 -36.47 23.61 28.94
N ALA A 2 -36.78 22.43 28.40
CA ALA A 2 -35.79 21.40 28.14
C ALA A 2 -34.92 21.86 26.97
N GLY A 3 -33.62 22.06 27.23
CA GLY A 3 -32.66 22.36 26.19
C GLY A 3 -32.59 21.21 25.21
N THR A 4 -32.90 21.47 23.94
CA THR A 4 -32.67 20.56 22.84
C THR A 4 -31.16 20.29 22.76
N GLN A 5 -30.74 19.12 23.23
CA GLN A 5 -29.44 18.55 22.90
C GLN A 5 -29.44 18.40 21.37
N SER A 6 -28.65 19.21 20.68
CA SER A 6 -28.47 19.04 19.25
C SER A 6 -27.85 17.67 19.04
N ASP A 7 -28.59 16.75 18.41
CA ASP A 7 -28.00 15.61 17.74
C ASP A 7 -26.94 16.16 16.79
N GLU A 8 -25.66 16.12 17.17
CA GLU A 8 -24.56 16.32 16.24
C GLU A 8 -24.68 15.22 15.20
N THR A 9 -25.39 15.53 14.12
CA THR A 9 -25.61 14.59 13.03
C THR A 9 -24.24 14.26 12.46
N ASN A 10 -23.86 13.00 12.62
CA ASN A 10 -22.62 12.42 12.15
C ASN A 10 -22.65 12.35 10.61
N THR A 11 -22.38 13.48 9.96
CA THR A 11 -22.39 13.61 8.50
C THR A 11 -21.05 13.21 7.88
N LEU A 12 -21.01 13.12 6.55
CA LEU A 12 -19.79 12.86 5.79
C LEU A 12 -18.69 13.90 6.04
N PHE A 13 -19.06 15.14 6.36
CA PHE A 13 -18.13 16.25 6.59
C PHE A 13 -17.93 16.58 8.07
N SER A 14 -18.53 15.79 8.97
CA SER A 14 -18.31 15.95 10.40
C SER A 14 -16.92 15.39 10.79
N PRO A 15 -16.19 16.04 11.71
CA PRO A 15 -14.91 15.54 12.22
C PRO A 15 -15.01 14.12 12.79
N TYR A 16 -13.85 13.45 12.90
CA TYR A 16 -13.76 12.11 13.47
C TYR A 16 -12.42 11.87 14.16
N LYS A 17 -12.45 11.33 15.37
CA LYS A 17 -11.25 10.92 16.11
C LYS A 17 -10.93 9.45 15.82
N MET A 18 -9.94 9.21 14.96
CA MET A 18 -9.46 7.88 14.61
C MET A 18 -8.25 7.51 15.48
N GLY A 19 -8.52 7.01 16.69
CA GLY A 19 -7.47 6.68 17.67
C GLY A 19 -6.63 7.91 18.04
N LYS A 20 -5.37 7.94 17.61
CA LYS A 20 -4.45 9.08 17.83
C LYS A 20 -4.58 10.21 16.81
N PHE A 21 -5.37 10.02 15.75
CA PHE A 21 -5.49 10.96 14.64
C PHE A 21 -6.83 11.70 14.70
N SER A 22 -6.81 13.00 14.45
CA SER A 22 -8.01 13.82 14.32
C SER A 22 -8.26 14.12 12.85
N LEU A 23 -9.40 13.67 12.33
CA LEU A 23 -9.83 13.92 10.95
C LEU A 23 -10.83 15.07 10.92
N SER A 24 -10.79 15.89 9.88
CA SER A 24 -11.74 17.00 9.66
C SER A 24 -13.01 16.56 8.95
N HIS A 25 -12.97 15.43 8.24
CA HIS A 25 -14.09 14.83 7.52
C HIS A 25 -13.92 13.31 7.39
N ARG A 26 -14.92 12.64 6.83
CA ARG A 26 -14.97 11.17 6.71
C ARG A 26 -14.79 10.63 5.29
N VAL A 27 -14.49 11.51 4.34
CA VAL A 27 -14.06 11.13 2.99
C VAL A 27 -12.61 10.63 3.05
N VAL A 28 -12.36 9.44 2.51
CA VAL A 28 -11.04 8.77 2.53
C VAL A 28 -10.61 8.44 1.11
N LEU A 29 -9.33 8.64 0.78
CA LEU A 29 -8.74 8.07 -0.43
C LEU A 29 -8.50 6.57 -0.22
N ALA A 30 -9.28 5.74 -0.90
CA ALA A 30 -9.10 4.29 -0.90
C ALA A 30 -7.76 3.89 -1.55
N PRO A 31 -7.16 2.76 -1.13
CA PRO A 31 -5.93 2.25 -1.74
C PRO A 31 -6.19 1.80 -3.19
N MET A 32 -5.41 2.32 -4.13
CA MET A 32 -5.56 2.02 -5.56
C MET A 32 -4.21 1.85 -6.23
N THR A 33 -3.87 0.63 -6.65
CA THR A 33 -2.66 0.34 -7.44
C THR A 33 -2.67 1.11 -8.77
N ARG A 34 -1.64 1.92 -9.01
CA ARG A 34 -1.55 2.76 -10.23
C ARG A 34 -0.41 2.39 -11.16
N CYS A 35 0.59 1.61 -10.73
CA CYS A 35 1.73 1.21 -11.57
C CYS A 35 2.59 2.40 -12.05
N ARG A 36 2.82 3.41 -11.19
CA ARG A 36 3.60 4.62 -11.51
C ARG A 36 4.94 4.73 -10.75
N ALA A 37 5.25 3.77 -9.89
CA ALA A 37 6.52 3.69 -9.17
C ALA A 37 7.50 2.86 -10.00
N LEU A 38 8.15 3.49 -10.98
CA LEU A 38 9.12 2.82 -11.87
C LEU A 38 10.20 2.12 -11.03
N ASN A 39 10.42 0.83 -11.32
CA ASN A 39 11.33 -0.07 -10.60
C ASN A 39 11.07 -0.14 -9.09
N GLY A 40 9.82 0.03 -8.65
CA GLY A 40 9.46 -0.04 -7.23
C GLY A 40 9.75 1.22 -6.43
N ILE A 41 10.25 2.27 -7.08
CA ILE A 41 10.64 3.52 -6.41
C ILE A 41 9.56 4.59 -6.65
N PRO A 42 8.95 5.15 -5.58
CA PRO A 42 8.12 6.35 -5.72
C PRO A 42 8.86 7.49 -6.45
N ARG A 43 8.20 8.06 -7.46
CA ARG A 43 8.74 9.17 -8.28
C ARG A 43 7.96 10.46 -7.99
N PRO A 44 8.40 11.64 -8.48
CA PRO A 44 7.68 12.90 -8.28
C PRO A 44 6.20 12.84 -8.65
N ALA A 45 5.83 12.02 -9.63
CA ALA A 45 4.43 11.78 -10.00
C ALA A 45 3.57 11.23 -8.84
N LEU A 46 4.11 10.39 -7.96
CA LEU A 46 3.38 9.89 -6.79
C LEU A 46 3.21 11.01 -5.75
N ALA A 47 4.24 11.81 -5.49
CA ALA A 47 4.15 12.93 -4.55
C ALA A 47 3.09 13.95 -5.01
N GLU A 48 3.08 14.30 -6.29
CA GLU A 48 2.05 15.16 -6.89
C GLU A 48 0.66 14.52 -6.78
N TYR A 49 0.53 13.22 -7.12
CA TYR A 49 -0.74 12.51 -7.08
C TYR A 49 -1.42 12.53 -5.71
N TYR A 50 -0.67 12.25 -4.63
CA TYR A 50 -1.19 12.25 -3.27
C TYR A 50 -1.38 13.68 -2.74
N SER A 51 -0.47 14.61 -3.08
CA SER A 51 -0.62 16.03 -2.73
C SER A 51 -1.91 16.62 -3.30
N GLN A 52 -2.24 16.35 -4.56
CA GLN A 52 -3.49 16.81 -5.18
C GLN A 52 -4.75 16.32 -4.46
N ARG A 53 -4.66 15.19 -3.75
CA ARG A 53 -5.78 14.56 -3.02
C ARG A 53 -5.77 14.85 -1.52
N SER A 54 -4.81 15.64 -1.07
CA SER A 54 -4.65 16.00 0.33
C SER A 54 -5.48 17.22 0.68
N THR A 55 -6.25 17.11 1.77
CA THR A 55 -7.03 18.17 2.42
C THR A 55 -6.62 18.27 3.89
N PRO A 56 -6.73 19.46 4.53
CA PRO A 56 -6.44 19.58 5.96
C PRO A 56 -7.33 18.64 6.79
N GLY A 57 -6.73 17.73 7.56
CA GLY A 57 -7.43 16.70 8.33
C GLY A 57 -8.02 15.54 7.51
N GLY A 58 -7.70 15.44 6.22
CA GLY A 58 -8.10 14.32 5.36
C GLY A 58 -7.28 13.06 5.61
N PHE A 59 -7.88 11.89 5.39
CA PHE A 59 -7.20 10.60 5.51
C PHE A 59 -7.01 9.92 4.15
N LEU A 60 -5.77 9.52 3.86
CA LEU A 60 -5.38 8.86 2.64
C LEU A 60 -4.78 7.48 2.96
N ILE A 61 -5.04 6.52 2.07
CA ILE A 61 -4.39 5.21 2.09
C ILE A 61 -3.63 5.07 0.77
N SER A 62 -2.33 4.76 0.85
CA SER A 62 -1.49 4.58 -0.33
C SER A 62 -1.96 3.42 -1.20
N GLU A 63 -1.47 3.36 -2.43
CA GLU A 63 -1.47 2.15 -3.23
C GLU A 63 -0.76 0.98 -2.53
N GLY A 64 -1.10 -0.24 -2.95
CA GLY A 64 -0.48 -1.45 -2.42
C GLY A 64 1.04 -1.39 -2.58
N THR A 65 1.74 -1.46 -1.44
CA THR A 65 3.17 -1.24 -1.36
C THR A 65 3.86 -2.53 -0.90
N MET A 66 4.79 -3.01 -1.73
CA MET A 66 5.46 -4.29 -1.53
C MET A 66 6.27 -4.31 -0.23
N ILE A 67 6.12 -5.40 0.53
CA ILE A 67 6.88 -5.65 1.77
C ILE A 67 8.20 -6.41 1.53
N SER A 68 8.37 -6.96 0.33
CA SER A 68 9.53 -7.78 -0.08
C SER A 68 9.57 -7.89 -1.62
N GLU A 69 10.65 -8.45 -2.16
CA GLU A 69 10.80 -8.71 -3.59
C GLU A 69 9.79 -9.74 -4.12
N THR A 70 9.37 -10.70 -3.29
CA THR A 70 8.39 -11.74 -3.67
C THR A 70 6.94 -11.26 -3.66
N ALA A 71 6.70 -10.04 -3.17
CA ALA A 71 5.36 -9.50 -2.94
C ALA A 71 4.65 -8.97 -4.20
N ALA A 72 5.37 -8.85 -5.32
CA ALA A 72 4.91 -8.22 -6.54
C ALA A 72 3.89 -9.08 -7.32
N GLY A 73 2.87 -8.44 -7.90
CA GLY A 73 1.94 -9.04 -8.87
C GLY A 73 1.47 -8.09 -9.97
N PHE A 74 2.07 -6.89 -10.03
CA PHE A 74 1.77 -5.83 -10.99
C PHE A 74 3.08 -5.10 -11.34
N PRO A 75 3.21 -4.52 -12.54
CA PRO A 75 4.39 -3.77 -12.90
C PRO A 75 4.42 -2.42 -12.19
N HIS A 76 5.62 -1.92 -11.87
CA HIS A 76 5.84 -0.56 -11.38
C HIS A 76 5.00 -0.16 -10.14
N VAL A 77 4.75 -1.12 -9.25
CA VAL A 77 4.15 -0.88 -7.93
C VAL A 77 5.26 -0.55 -6.93
N PRO A 78 5.05 0.36 -5.97
CA PRO A 78 6.09 0.77 -5.05
C PRO A 78 6.43 -0.34 -4.04
N GLY A 79 7.66 -0.33 -3.53
CA GLY A 79 8.07 -1.12 -2.36
C GLY A 79 8.34 -0.25 -1.14
N ILE A 80 8.56 -0.89 0.01
CA ILE A 80 9.02 -0.24 1.25
C ILE A 80 9.95 -1.15 2.08
N TYR A 81 10.74 -1.97 1.40
CA TYR A 81 11.68 -2.93 2.00
C TYR A 81 13.16 -2.56 1.79
N THR A 82 13.46 -1.56 0.96
CA THR A 82 14.81 -1.02 0.78
C THR A 82 14.92 0.42 1.29
N GLU A 83 16.14 0.86 1.59
CA GLU A 83 16.42 2.25 1.99
C GLU A 83 16.07 3.26 0.89
N GLU A 84 16.36 2.95 -0.37
CA GLU A 84 16.02 3.82 -1.51
C GLU A 84 14.50 4.05 -1.59
N GLN A 85 13.71 3.00 -1.38
CA GLN A 85 12.26 3.08 -1.34
C GLN A 85 11.77 3.95 -0.17
N VAL A 86 12.37 3.80 1.01
CA VAL A 86 12.04 4.62 2.20
C VAL A 86 12.33 6.10 1.94
N GLU A 87 13.50 6.45 1.41
CA GLU A 87 13.86 7.83 1.09
C GLU A 87 12.96 8.43 0.00
N ALA A 88 12.51 7.61 -0.96
CA ALA A 88 11.55 8.04 -1.96
C ALA A 88 10.15 8.29 -1.37
N TRP A 89 9.69 7.43 -0.44
CA TRP A 89 8.42 7.61 0.26
C TRP A 89 8.39 8.84 1.15
N LYS A 90 9.51 9.24 1.78
CA LYS A 90 9.60 10.48 2.56
C LYS A 90 9.08 11.69 1.79
N LYS A 91 9.49 11.84 0.53
CA LYS A 91 9.06 12.94 -0.33
C LYS A 91 7.55 12.95 -0.58
N VAL A 92 6.93 11.78 -0.67
CA VAL A 92 5.48 11.63 -0.83
C VAL A 92 4.77 12.01 0.47
N VAL A 93 5.25 11.50 1.61
CA VAL A 93 4.67 11.77 2.92
C VAL A 93 4.81 13.25 3.30
N ASP A 94 5.96 13.86 3.05
CA ASP A 94 6.19 15.29 3.26
C ASP A 94 5.22 16.15 2.46
N ALA A 95 4.98 15.81 1.19
CA ALA A 95 4.03 16.53 0.33
C ALA A 95 2.57 16.42 0.82
N VAL A 96 2.19 15.29 1.42
CA VAL A 96 0.87 15.09 2.03
C VAL A 96 0.76 15.87 3.35
N HIS A 97 1.77 15.76 4.22
CA HIS A 97 1.80 16.44 5.52
C HIS A 97 1.84 17.96 5.37
N ALA A 98 2.52 18.49 4.34
CA ALA A 98 2.52 19.92 4.03
C ALA A 98 1.11 20.48 3.76
N LYS A 99 0.15 19.62 3.39
CA LYS A 99 -1.28 19.97 3.21
C LYS A 99 -2.17 19.60 4.41
N GLY A 100 -1.57 19.16 5.52
CA GLY A 100 -2.27 18.81 6.75
C GLY A 100 -3.07 17.50 6.68
N SER A 101 -2.81 16.65 5.69
CA SER A 101 -3.43 15.33 5.57
C SER A 101 -2.67 14.27 6.35
N ILE A 102 -3.35 13.16 6.64
CA ILE A 102 -2.79 11.94 7.23
C ILE A 102 -2.74 10.87 6.15
N ILE A 103 -1.63 10.15 6.03
CA ILE A 103 -1.49 9.04 5.08
C ILE A 103 -1.00 7.76 5.75
N PHE A 104 -1.64 6.64 5.42
CA PHE A 104 -1.20 5.31 5.79
C PHE A 104 -0.62 4.58 4.58
N CYS A 105 0.43 3.79 4.81
CA CYS A 105 0.99 2.90 3.80
C CYS A 105 0.25 1.54 3.83
N GLN A 106 -0.34 1.13 2.71
CA GLN A 106 -0.95 -0.19 2.57
C GLN A 106 0.15 -1.24 2.31
N LEU A 107 0.53 -1.99 3.35
CA LEU A 107 1.47 -3.10 3.21
C LEU A 107 0.84 -4.26 2.44
N TRP A 108 1.53 -4.73 1.40
CA TRP A 108 0.94 -5.64 0.42
C TRP A 108 1.87 -6.80 0.06
N HIS A 109 1.28 -8.00 -0.01
CA HIS A 109 1.87 -9.21 -0.58
C HIS A 109 0.78 -9.94 -1.37
N VAL A 110 0.99 -10.20 -2.67
CA VAL A 110 -0.05 -10.77 -3.54
C VAL A 110 -0.23 -12.29 -3.39
N GLY A 111 0.79 -12.98 -2.86
CA GLY A 111 0.80 -14.43 -2.77
C GLY A 111 0.69 -15.06 -4.16
N ARG A 112 -0.24 -16.00 -4.34
CA ARG A 112 -0.44 -16.68 -5.63
C ARG A 112 -0.95 -15.79 -6.77
N ALA A 113 -1.37 -14.56 -6.50
CA ALA A 113 -1.80 -13.61 -7.53
C ALA A 113 -0.59 -12.90 -8.17
N SER A 114 0.38 -13.69 -8.65
CA SER A 114 1.62 -13.23 -9.27
C SER A 114 1.96 -14.10 -10.49
N HIS A 115 3.13 -13.88 -11.08
CA HIS A 115 3.70 -14.64 -12.18
C HIS A 115 5.23 -14.65 -12.04
N GLN A 116 5.90 -15.62 -12.62
CA GLN A 116 7.37 -15.77 -12.56
C GLN A 116 8.13 -14.52 -13.01
N VAL A 117 7.54 -13.70 -13.89
CA VAL A 117 8.16 -12.44 -14.36
C VAL A 117 8.27 -11.39 -13.25
N TYR A 118 7.46 -11.52 -12.20
CA TYR A 118 7.45 -10.65 -11.02
C TYR A 118 8.21 -11.25 -9.84
N GLN A 119 8.68 -12.50 -9.95
CA GLN A 119 9.34 -13.20 -8.87
C GLN A 119 10.87 -13.15 -9.05
N PRO A 120 11.63 -13.03 -7.95
CA PRO A 120 13.09 -13.12 -8.03
C PRO A 120 13.49 -14.45 -8.68
N ASP A 121 14.47 -14.37 -9.57
CA ASP A 121 15.03 -15.52 -10.31
C ASP A 121 13.99 -16.36 -11.09
N GLY A 122 12.82 -15.80 -11.39
CA GLY A 122 11.75 -16.54 -12.07
C GLY A 122 11.05 -17.59 -11.19
N GLY A 123 11.19 -17.49 -9.87
CA GLY A 123 10.63 -18.44 -8.90
C GLY A 123 9.09 -18.56 -8.96
N ALA A 124 8.56 -19.63 -8.36
CA ALA A 124 7.13 -19.78 -8.21
C ALA A 124 6.59 -18.80 -7.15
N PRO A 125 5.45 -18.13 -7.38
CA PRO A 125 4.80 -17.33 -6.35
C PRO A 125 4.47 -18.16 -5.11
N ILE A 126 4.58 -17.58 -3.92
CA ILE A 126 4.26 -18.29 -2.66
C ILE A 126 2.77 -18.19 -2.30
N SER A 127 2.26 -19.17 -1.55
CA SER A 127 0.83 -19.26 -1.19
C SER A 127 0.60 -20.18 0.00
N SER A 128 -0.63 -20.23 0.50
CA SER A 128 -1.10 -21.22 1.48
C SER A 128 -1.42 -22.59 0.87
N THR A 129 -1.40 -22.71 -0.45
CA THR A 129 -1.76 -23.90 -1.22
C THR A 129 -0.98 -23.93 -2.52
N SER A 130 -0.78 -25.12 -3.11
CA SER A 130 -0.27 -25.26 -4.47
C SER A 130 -1.32 -25.04 -5.55
N LYS A 131 -2.59 -24.75 -5.22
CA LYS A 131 -3.63 -24.55 -6.24
C LYS A 131 -3.50 -23.18 -6.94
N PRO A 132 -3.33 -23.13 -8.27
CA PRO A 132 -3.30 -21.87 -9.01
C PRO A 132 -4.65 -21.16 -9.00
N ILE A 133 -4.64 -19.87 -9.33
CA ILE A 133 -5.88 -19.15 -9.67
C ILE A 133 -6.41 -19.74 -10.98
N SER A 134 -7.73 -19.93 -11.07
CA SER A 134 -8.33 -20.56 -12.26
C SER A 134 -8.10 -19.72 -13.52
N ARG A 135 -8.03 -20.40 -14.68
CA ARG A 135 -7.80 -19.78 -16.00
C ARG A 135 -8.87 -18.78 -16.44
N ARG A 136 -9.98 -18.67 -15.69
CA ARG A 136 -10.99 -17.61 -15.85
C ARG A 136 -10.38 -16.21 -15.64
N TRP A 137 -9.36 -16.12 -14.78
CA TRP A 137 -8.69 -14.87 -14.45
C TRP A 137 -7.32 -14.81 -15.14
N ARG A 138 -6.89 -13.59 -15.44
CA ARG A 138 -5.59 -13.33 -16.08
C ARG A 138 -4.81 -12.31 -15.27
N ILE A 139 -3.50 -12.34 -15.43
CA ILE A 139 -2.57 -11.38 -14.81
C ILE A 139 -2.04 -10.44 -15.88
N LEU A 140 -2.00 -9.14 -15.58
CA LEU A 140 -1.35 -8.16 -16.44
C LEU A 140 0.16 -8.39 -16.40
N MET A 141 0.80 -8.47 -17.56
CA MET A 141 2.24 -8.66 -17.73
C MET A 141 2.94 -7.31 -17.94
N PRO A 142 4.27 -7.21 -17.68
CA PRO A 142 5.00 -5.95 -17.87
C PRO A 142 5.01 -5.43 -19.32
N ASP A 143 4.84 -6.32 -20.30
CA ASP A 143 4.74 -5.99 -21.72
C ASP A 143 3.33 -5.52 -22.15
N GLY A 144 2.39 -5.40 -21.21
CA GLY A 144 1.01 -5.00 -21.45
C GLY A 144 0.08 -6.15 -21.87
N THR A 145 0.58 -7.38 -21.99
CA THR A 145 -0.23 -8.56 -22.30
C THR A 145 -0.89 -9.17 -21.06
N TYR A 146 -1.68 -10.24 -21.25
CA TYR A 146 -2.35 -10.96 -20.17
C TYR A 146 -1.93 -12.43 -20.09
N GLY A 147 -1.23 -12.77 -19.01
CA GLY A 147 -0.74 -14.13 -18.71
C GLY A 147 -1.71 -14.97 -17.90
N ILE A 148 -1.31 -16.22 -17.63
CA ILE A 148 -2.02 -17.18 -16.79
C ILE A 148 -1.30 -17.24 -15.43
N TYR A 149 -2.06 -17.24 -14.33
CA TYR A 149 -1.48 -17.44 -13.00
C TYR A 149 -0.85 -18.85 -12.89
N PRO A 150 0.43 -18.98 -12.52
CA PRO A 150 1.12 -20.25 -12.41
C PRO A 150 0.71 -21.02 -11.15
N GLU A 151 1.17 -22.26 -11.05
CA GLU A 151 1.10 -23.02 -9.80
C GLU A 151 2.00 -22.35 -8.74
N PRO A 152 1.46 -21.94 -7.59
CA PRO A 152 2.27 -21.37 -6.51
C PRO A 152 2.96 -22.45 -5.67
N GLN A 153 4.02 -22.07 -4.97
CA GLN A 153 4.60 -22.88 -3.89
C GLN A 153 3.76 -22.74 -2.62
N ALA A 154 3.34 -23.86 -2.05
CA ALA A 154 2.74 -23.87 -0.71
C ALA A 154 3.83 -23.63 0.35
N LEU A 155 3.70 -22.57 1.14
CA LEU A 155 4.59 -22.30 2.25
C LEU A 155 4.47 -23.39 3.31
N LYS A 156 5.62 -23.84 3.81
CA LYS A 156 5.72 -24.64 5.02
C LYS A 156 5.42 -23.74 6.22
N THR A 157 4.91 -24.33 7.30
CA THR A 157 4.64 -23.62 8.55
C THR A 157 5.89 -22.89 9.08
N SER A 158 7.08 -23.45 8.87
CA SER A 158 8.36 -22.85 9.27
C SER A 158 8.72 -21.58 8.49
N GLU A 159 8.11 -21.33 7.34
CA GLU A 159 8.38 -20.16 6.49
C GLU A 159 7.45 -18.97 6.80
N ILE A 160 6.32 -19.20 7.48
CA ILE A 160 5.35 -18.16 7.84
C ILE A 160 5.96 -17.07 8.75
N PRO A 161 6.81 -17.39 9.75
CA PRO A 161 7.45 -16.38 10.58
C PRO A 161 8.29 -15.37 9.78
N GLU A 162 8.99 -15.81 8.72
CA GLU A 162 9.76 -14.90 7.86
C GLU A 162 8.84 -13.94 7.10
N LEU A 163 7.69 -14.41 6.61
CA LEU A 163 6.70 -13.53 5.98
C LEU A 163 6.14 -12.49 6.97
N ALA A 164 5.87 -12.89 8.22
CA ALA A 164 5.46 -11.96 9.27
C ALA A 164 6.56 -10.91 9.57
N GLU A 165 7.83 -11.35 9.55
CA GLU A 165 8.98 -10.47 9.72
C GLU A 165 9.16 -9.47 8.57
N GLN A 166 8.82 -9.85 7.33
CA GLN A 166 8.75 -8.91 6.19
C GLN A 166 7.72 -7.81 6.43
N TYR A 167 6.52 -8.15 6.91
CA TYR A 167 5.52 -7.15 7.30
C TYR A 167 6.02 -6.24 8.43
N ARG A 168 6.68 -6.82 9.45
CA ARG A 168 7.24 -6.05 10.57
C ARG A 168 8.28 -5.03 10.09
N ARG A 169 9.23 -5.45 9.24
CA ARG A 169 10.25 -4.57 8.65
C ARG A 169 9.62 -3.47 7.79
N ALA A 170 8.67 -3.84 6.92
CA ALA A 170 7.96 -2.89 6.07
C ALA A 170 7.18 -1.84 6.90
N ALA A 171 6.55 -2.25 8.01
CA ALA A 171 5.89 -1.34 8.93
C ALA A 171 6.87 -0.35 9.59
N LEU A 172 8.03 -0.83 10.06
CA LEU A 172 9.08 0.05 10.61
C LEU A 172 9.60 1.04 9.57
N ASN A 173 9.80 0.57 8.34
CA ASN A 173 10.21 1.41 7.22
C ASN A 173 9.16 2.47 6.86
N ALA A 174 7.86 2.13 6.91
CA ALA A 174 6.78 3.09 6.74
C ALA A 174 6.79 4.18 7.82
N ILE A 175 7.04 3.81 9.08
CA ILE A 175 7.21 4.80 10.15
C ILE A 175 8.43 5.69 9.90
N ARG A 176 9.58 5.12 9.51
CA ARG A 176 10.79 5.88 9.16
C ARG A 176 10.57 6.84 7.99
N ALA A 177 9.73 6.46 7.02
CA ALA A 177 9.35 7.32 5.90
C ALA A 177 8.44 8.49 6.32
N GLY A 178 7.71 8.38 7.45
CA GLY A 178 6.82 9.42 7.95
C GLY A 178 7.36 10.21 9.15
N GLN A 179 8.58 9.95 9.60
CA GLN A 179 9.24 10.75 10.63
C GLN A 179 9.60 12.13 10.06
N ILE A 180 8.96 13.18 10.59
CA ILE A 180 9.34 14.56 10.32
C ILE A 180 10.73 14.79 10.93
N LYS A 181 11.71 15.21 10.12
CA LYS A 181 12.99 15.70 10.65
C LYS A 181 12.69 17.03 11.35
N HIS A 182 12.87 17.06 12.67
CA HIS A 182 12.88 18.29 13.47
C HIS A 182 14.04 19.20 13.05
#